data_AF-D2S3C6-F1
#
_entry.id   AF-D2S3C6-F1
#
_cell.length_a   1.000
_cell.length_b   1.000
_cell.length_c   1.000
_cell.angle_alpha   90.00
_cell.angle_beta   90.00
_cell.angle_gamma   90.00
#
_symmetry.space_group_name_H-M   'P 1'
#
loop_
_entity.id
_entity.type
_entity.pdbx_description
1 polymer ?
#
loop_
_entity_poly.entity_id
_entity_poly.type
_entity_poly.pdbx_seq_one_letter_code
_entity_poly.pdbx_strand_id
1 'polypeptide(L)'
;MTDEPRVPTDRERLESMLIRQYLERLEALDAETERLLESIAETEPFDEPTRARARRHLREIRAQLHPLTLALRDHPHADDELRDST
;
A
#
# COMPACT_ATOMS: atom_id res chain seq x y z
N MET A 1 10.75 -34.95 -15.32
CA MET A 1 11.22 -34.14 -14.19
C MET A 1 9.99 -33.58 -13.52
N THR A 2 9.55 -34.25 -12.46
CA THR A 2 8.47 -33.78 -11.61
C THR A 2 9.02 -32.60 -10.83
N ASP A 3 8.47 -31.41 -11.07
CA ASP A 3 8.77 -30.22 -10.27
C ASP A 3 7.99 -30.39 -8.96
N GLU A 4 8.63 -30.97 -7.94
CA GLU A 4 8.01 -31.09 -6.62
C GLU A 4 7.84 -29.67 -6.03
N PRO A 5 6.65 -29.33 -5.48
CA PRO A 5 6.45 -28.02 -4.88
C PRO A 5 7.40 -27.85 -3.70
N ARG A 6 8.30 -26.86 -3.82
CA ARG A 6 9.23 -26.50 -2.75
C ARG A 6 8.44 -25.92 -1.58
N VAL A 7 8.50 -26.57 -0.43
CA VAL A 7 7.94 -26.05 0.81
C VAL A 7 8.70 -24.77 1.21
N PRO A 8 8.01 -23.62 1.40
CA PRO A 8 8.66 -22.39 1.84
C PRO A 8 9.26 -22.56 3.24
N THR A 9 10.38 -21.89 3.48
CA THR A 9 11.02 -21.83 4.80
C THR A 9 10.22 -20.94 5.76
N ASP A 10 10.44 -21.08 7.07
CA ASP A 10 9.82 -20.19 8.07
C ASP A 10 10.17 -18.71 7.84
N ARG A 11 11.37 -18.45 7.33
CA ARG A 11 11.82 -17.12 6.96
C ARG A 11 10.99 -16.55 5.81
N GLU A 12 10.79 -17.32 4.74
CA GLU A 12 10.00 -16.89 3.58
C GLU A 12 8.54 -16.65 3.99
N ARG A 13 7.96 -17.54 4.82
CA ARG A 13 6.61 -17.32 5.39
C ARG A 13 6.52 -16.02 6.19
N LEU A 14 7.54 -15.73 7.02
CA LEU A 14 7.59 -14.50 7.79
C LEU A 14 7.71 -13.27 6.88
N GLU A 15 8.56 -13.33 5.86
CA GLU A 15 8.73 -12.26 4.87
C GLU A 15 7.41 -12.00 4.11
N SER A 16 6.71 -13.04 3.64
CA SER A 16 5.39 -12.91 3.01
C SER A 16 4.34 -12.29 3.93
N MET A 17 4.31 -12.69 5.21
CA MET A 17 3.41 -12.11 6.20
C MET A 17 3.70 -10.62 6.42
N LEU A 18 4.97 -10.23 6.56
CA LEU A 18 5.37 -8.85 6.77
C LEU A 18 5.08 -7.97 5.55
N ILE A 19 5.34 -8.47 4.34
CA ILE A 19 5.03 -7.76 3.09
C ILE A 19 3.53 -7.50 2.98
N ARG A 20 2.67 -8.49 3.28
CA ARG A 20 1.22 -8.31 3.29
C ARG A 20 0.76 -7.25 4.30
N GLN A 21 1.22 -7.35 5.56
CA GLN A 21 0.88 -6.35 6.57
C GLN A 21 1.32 -4.94 6.18
N TYR A 22 2.49 -4.83 5.54
CA TYR A 22 2.99 -3.54 5.09
C TYR A 22 2.19 -3.00 3.89
N LEU A 23 1.80 -3.86 2.94
CA LEU A 23 0.89 -3.51 1.84
C LEU A 23 -0.45 -3.01 2.36
N GLU A 24 -1.10 -3.75 3.27
CA GLU A 24 -2.35 -3.33 3.91
C GLU A 24 -2.21 -1.96 4.57
N ARG A 25 -1.05 -1.71 5.21
CA ARG A 25 -0.78 -0.41 5.84
C ARG A 25 -0.63 0.72 4.83
N LEU A 26 0.06 0.48 3.71
CA LEU A 26 0.20 1.46 2.64
C LEU A 26 -1.14 1.76 1.97
N GLU A 27 -1.97 0.75 1.73
CA GLU A 27 -3.31 0.90 1.17
C GLU A 27 -4.24 1.68 2.10
N ALA A 28 -4.19 1.40 3.41
CA ALA A 28 -4.94 2.16 4.40
C ALA A 28 -4.50 3.63 4.45
N LEU A 29 -3.21 3.91 4.28
CA LEU A 29 -2.68 5.29 4.21
C LEU A 29 -3.11 6.01 2.93
N ASP A 30 -3.11 5.33 1.78
CA ASP A 30 -3.58 5.94 0.52
C ASP A 30 -5.07 6.26 0.60
N ALA A 31 -5.89 5.31 1.10
CA ALA A 31 -7.32 5.51 1.29
C ALA A 31 -7.63 6.68 2.25
N GLU A 32 -6.90 6.79 3.37
CA GLU A 32 -7.06 7.93 4.28
C GLU A 32 -6.65 9.25 3.62
N THR A 33 -5.56 9.24 2.85
CA THR A 33 -5.09 10.43 2.14
C THR A 33 -6.09 10.91 1.09
N GLU A 34 -6.76 9.97 0.40
CA GLU A 34 -7.85 10.25 -0.52
C GLU A 34 -9.07 10.86 0.19
N ARG A 35 -9.51 10.27 1.30
CA ARG A 35 -10.59 10.84 2.13
C ARG A 35 -10.29 12.27 2.59
N LEU A 36 -9.05 12.54 3.00
CA LEU A 36 -8.63 13.88 3.41
C LEU A 36 -8.62 14.87 2.24
N LEU A 37 -8.21 14.43 1.04
CA LEU A 37 -8.25 15.26 -0.16
C LEU A 37 -9.67 15.67 -0.54
N GLU A 38 -10.62 14.74 -0.43
CA GLU A 38 -12.06 15.00 -0.66
C GLU A 38 -12.60 15.97 0.38
N SER A 39 -12.33 15.74 1.66
CA SER A 39 -12.79 16.58 2.76
C SER A 39 -12.30 18.04 2.68
N ILE A 40 -11.06 18.28 2.23
CA ILE A 40 -10.51 19.64 2.09
C ILE A 40 -11.32 20.49 1.10
N ALA A 41 -11.91 19.89 0.07
CA ALA A 41 -12.75 20.61 -0.88
C ALA A 41 -14.04 21.13 -0.24
N GLU A 42 -14.55 20.43 0.78
CA GLU A 42 -15.81 20.71 1.47
C GLU A 42 -15.61 21.56 2.74
N THR A 43 -14.37 21.73 3.19
CA THR A 43 -14.04 22.39 4.45
C THR A 43 -13.99 23.93 4.29
N GLU A 44 -15.09 24.61 4.66
CA GLU A 44 -15.20 26.08 4.70
C GLU A 44 -14.16 26.84 5.56
N PRO A 45 -13.67 26.35 6.72
CA PRO A 45 -12.82 27.18 7.60
C PRO A 45 -11.41 27.46 7.07
N PHE A 46 -10.95 26.81 6.00
CA PHE A 46 -9.64 27.07 5.43
C PHE A 46 -9.71 28.09 4.30
N ASP A 47 -8.79 29.06 4.33
CA ASP A 47 -8.56 29.93 3.18
C ASP A 47 -7.99 29.14 1.98
N GLU A 48 -8.09 29.72 0.78
CA GLU A 48 -7.64 29.05 -0.43
C GLU A 48 -6.13 28.68 -0.42
N PRO A 49 -5.22 29.55 0.07
CA PRO A 49 -3.81 29.19 0.20
C PRO A 49 -3.56 27.97 1.11
N THR A 50 -4.26 27.88 2.25
CA THR A 50 -4.14 26.75 3.18
C THR A 50 -4.68 25.48 2.54
N ARG A 51 -5.83 25.55 1.86
CA ARG A 51 -6.38 24.41 1.10
C ARG A 51 -5.44 23.94 0.00
N ALA A 52 -4.83 24.87 -0.74
CA ALA A 52 -3.88 24.54 -1.81
C ALA A 52 -2.64 23.84 -1.25
N ARG A 53 -2.10 24.33 -0.13
CA ARG A 53 -0.95 23.71 0.55
C ARG A 53 -1.28 22.33 1.10
N ALA A 54 -2.43 22.16 1.75
CA ALA A 54 -2.88 20.86 2.25
C ALA A 54 -3.08 19.85 1.12
N ARG A 55 -3.76 20.25 0.03
CA ARG A 55 -3.91 19.42 -1.18
C ARG A 55 -2.57 19.02 -1.79
N ARG A 56 -1.60 19.94 -1.83
CA ARG A 56 -0.25 19.65 -2.32
C ARG A 56 0.45 18.60 -1.45
N HIS A 57 0.45 18.76 -0.13
CA HIS A 57 1.12 17.81 0.78
C HIS A 57 0.50 16.42 0.73
N LEU A 58 -0.84 16.31 0.66
CA LEU A 58 -1.49 15.01 0.53
C LEU A 58 -1.16 14.33 -0.81
N ARG A 59 -1.07 15.09 -1.91
CA ARG A 59 -0.61 14.56 -3.20
C ARG A 59 0.86 14.12 -3.16
N GLU A 60 1.71 14.84 -2.45
CA GLU A 60 3.11 14.44 -2.22
C GLU A 60 3.18 13.12 -1.44
N ILE A 61 2.33 12.93 -0.43
CA ILE A 61 2.22 11.67 0.31
C ILE A 61 1.81 10.53 -0.64
N ARG A 62 0.74 10.69 -1.43
CA ARG A 62 0.32 9.65 -2.39
C ARG A 62 1.42 9.32 -3.41
N ALA A 63 2.15 10.32 -3.88
CA ALA A 63 3.28 10.13 -4.79
C ALA A 63 4.45 9.34 -4.16
N GLN A 64 4.60 9.38 -2.84
CA GLN A 64 5.58 8.57 -2.10
C GLN A 64 5.06 7.16 -1.81
N LEU A 65 3.77 6.99 -1.54
CA LEU A 65 3.16 5.69 -1.27
C LEU A 65 3.10 4.81 -2.52
N HIS A 66 2.68 5.38 -3.66
CA HIS A 66 2.47 4.65 -4.90
C HIS A 66 3.66 3.77 -5.35
N PRO A 67 4.91 4.28 -5.45
CA PRO A 67 6.04 3.44 -5.86
C PRO A 67 6.36 2.34 -4.85
N LEU A 68 6.12 2.54 -3.55
CA LEU A 68 6.33 1.52 -2.53
C LEU A 68 5.29 0.40 -2.66
N THR A 69 4.03 0.76 -2.88
CA THR A 69 2.95 -0.21 -3.12
C THR A 69 3.22 -1.04 -4.37
N LEU A 70 3.65 -0.42 -5.47
CA LEU A 70 4.03 -1.15 -6.68
C LEU A 70 5.21 -2.11 -6.43
N ALA A 71 6.28 -1.62 -5.82
CA ALA A 71 7.47 -2.43 -5.56
C ALA A 71 7.18 -3.65 -4.65
N LEU A 72 6.25 -3.50 -3.70
CA LEU A 72 5.87 -4.58 -2.80
C LEU A 72 4.86 -5.55 -3.41
N ARG A 73 3.97 -5.08 -4.30
CA ARG A 73 3.08 -5.96 -5.07
C ARG A 73 3.84 -6.83 -6.07
N ASP A 74 4.88 -6.28 -6.68
CA ASP A 74 5.78 -7.03 -7.57
C ASP A 74 6.72 -7.98 -6.81
N HIS A 75 6.70 -7.97 -5.47
CA HIS A 75 7.56 -8.83 -4.67
C HIS A 75 7.08 -10.29 -4.77
N PRO A 76 7.96 -11.27 -5.02
CA PRO A 76 7.59 -12.68 -5.18
C PRO A 76 6.87 -13.31 -3.98
N HIS A 77 6.91 -12.66 -2.82
CA HIS A 77 6.30 -13.10 -1.57
C HIS A 77 4.94 -12.43 -1.28
N ALA A 78 4.47 -11.53 -2.15
CA ALA A 78 3.19 -10.86 -2.02
C ALA A 78 2.00 -11.82 -2.27
N ASP A 79 2.18 -12.83 -3.13
CA ASP A 79 1.12 -13.72 -3.64
C ASP A 79 1.25 -15.21 -3.21
N ASP A 80 2.21 -15.53 -2.34
CA ASP A 80 2.66 -16.92 -2.09
C ASP A 80 1.57 -17.88 -1.53
N GLU A 81 0.44 -17.38 -1.02
CA GLU A 81 -0.62 -18.25 -0.46
C GLU A 81 -1.72 -18.66 -1.46
N LEU A 82 -1.72 -18.16 -2.70
CA LEU A 82 -2.77 -18.47 -3.68
C LEU A 82 -2.55 -19.77 -4.47
N ARG A 83 -1.45 -20.52 -4.21
CA ARG A 83 -1.10 -21.75 -4.94
C ARG A 83 -1.30 -23.06 -4.19
N ASP A 84 -1.60 -23.03 -2.90
CA ASP A 84 -1.75 -24.24 -2.07
C ASP A 84 -3.21 -24.66 -1.79
N SER A 85 -4.20 -24.02 -2.43
CA SER A 85 -5.64 -24.28 -2.19
C SER A 85 -6.44 -24.73 -3.43
N THR A 86 -5.80 -25.25 -4.48
CA THR A 86 -6.48 -25.91 -5.63
C THR A 86 -5.86 -27.26 -5.90
#